data_AF-A0A3A6NVL2-F1
#
_entry.id   AF-A0A3A6NVL2-F1
#
_cell.length_a   1.000
_cell.length_b   1.000
_cell.length_c   1.000
_cell.angle_alpha   90.00
_cell.angle_beta   90.00
_cell.angle_gamma   90.00
#
_symmetry.space_group_name_H-M   'P 1'
#
loop_
_entity.id
_entity.type
_entity.pdbx_description
1 polymer ?
#
loop_
_entity_poly.entity_id
_entity_poly.type
_entity_poly.pdbx_seq_one_letter_code
_entity_poly.pdbx_strand_id
1 'polypeptide(L)'
;MRLLAAAACLLALSLAWAAELPHLSILAPTPELAAHVRQVVEQSAPRLRAWTGAAPARIRVEVAADHAAFAQRAQALGAPLWAAGLALPQQDLILLRSPRQLGGPEQFAPVLQHELMHLYLAAGLRGRRAPLWLEEGLALLLSGEGGWTRAEAMTRAVLSDKLLPLAELERTFPAEPFQAAVAYAQSYYLVSWLLKNHGEESLRSIVASLAQDRPLTAALHRATGRGLAALQDAFFADMRSRFSWLAVLTGGGFLWALVSLVAMVGLVLRRRGQRARLRGSSPREEEPLARPRRREARDRLRVLGEAGMQPGLEAPPEGPGEEPRQK
;
A
#
# COMPACT_ATOMS: atom_id res chain seq x y z
N MET A 1 -5.25 52.74 28.00
CA MET A 1 -4.12 51.83 28.29
C MET A 1 -4.35 50.36 27.91
N ARG A 2 -5.56 49.80 28.00
CA ARG A 2 -5.80 48.37 27.64
C ARG A 2 -5.78 48.04 26.15
N LEU A 3 -6.09 49.00 25.28
CA LEU A 3 -6.08 48.81 23.80
C LEU A 3 -4.66 48.79 23.20
N LEU A 4 -3.71 49.51 23.81
CA LEU A 4 -2.31 49.50 23.37
C LEU A 4 -1.58 48.19 23.74
N ALA A 5 -1.97 47.55 24.85
CA ALA A 5 -1.44 46.25 25.24
C ALA A 5 -1.94 45.10 24.34
N ALA A 6 -3.19 45.17 23.87
CA ALA A 6 -3.73 44.18 22.94
C ALA A 6 -3.10 44.28 21.53
N ALA A 7 -2.84 45.51 21.05
CA ALA A 7 -2.13 45.73 19.79
C ALA A 7 -0.65 45.29 19.88
N ALA A 8 0.01 45.51 21.02
CA ALA A 8 1.37 45.03 21.27
C ALA A 8 1.45 43.49 21.37
N CYS A 9 0.44 42.82 21.95
CA CYS A 9 0.36 41.36 21.92
C CYS A 9 0.09 40.79 20.52
N LEU A 10 -0.72 41.46 19.70
CA LEU A 10 -0.98 41.03 18.31
C LEU A 10 0.22 41.29 17.39
N LEU A 11 0.99 42.37 17.62
CA LEU A 11 2.26 42.63 16.94
C LEU A 11 3.37 41.68 17.43
N ALA A 12 3.42 41.35 18.72
CA ALA A 12 4.37 40.35 19.24
C ALA A 12 4.05 38.93 18.74
N LEU A 13 2.77 38.60 18.51
CA LEU A 13 2.38 37.32 17.89
C LEU A 13 2.63 37.27 16.37
N SER A 14 2.68 38.39 15.66
CA SER A 14 3.00 38.40 14.22
C SER A 14 4.50 38.39 13.92
N LEU A 15 5.35 38.75 14.89
CA LEU A 15 6.81 38.76 14.77
C LEU A 15 7.49 37.42 15.10
N ALA A 16 6.76 36.44 15.64
CA ALA A 16 7.30 35.12 15.95
C ALA A 16 7.28 34.11 14.77
N TRP A 17 6.81 34.53 13.58
CA TRP A 17 6.68 33.64 12.41
C TRP A 17 7.38 34.15 11.14
N ALA A 18 8.42 34.98 11.29
CA ALA A 18 9.45 35.06 10.26
C ALA A 18 10.58 34.11 10.67
N ALA A 19 10.31 32.80 10.65
CA ALA A 19 11.41 31.85 10.62
C ALA A 19 12.15 32.14 9.31
N GLU A 20 13.30 32.81 9.37
CA GLU A 20 14.13 33.08 8.20
C GLU A 20 14.23 31.77 7.40
N LEU A 21 13.75 31.84 6.16
CA LEU A 21 13.92 30.72 5.25
C LEU A 21 15.43 30.50 5.11
N PRO A 22 15.90 29.25 5.09
CA PRO A 22 17.31 28.98 4.83
C PRO A 22 17.77 29.76 3.60
N HIS A 23 19.01 30.23 3.59
CA HIS A 23 19.58 30.80 2.38
C HIS A 23 19.57 29.73 1.29
N LEU A 24 18.60 29.84 0.37
CA LEU A 24 18.30 28.87 -0.66
C LEU A 24 18.96 29.28 -1.97
N SER A 25 19.94 28.49 -2.40
CA SER A 25 20.58 28.58 -3.72
C SER A 25 20.08 27.43 -4.59
N ILE A 26 19.65 27.74 -5.81
CA ILE A 26 19.13 26.74 -6.74
C ILE A 26 19.86 26.88 -8.06
N LEU A 27 20.49 25.80 -8.50
CA LEU A 27 21.05 25.64 -9.83
C LEU A 27 20.19 24.60 -10.57
N ALA A 28 19.44 25.03 -11.58
CA ALA A 28 18.60 24.15 -12.38
C ALA A 28 18.72 24.49 -13.87
N PRO A 29 18.43 23.55 -14.79
CA PRO A 29 18.56 23.76 -16.24
C PRO A 29 17.64 24.85 -16.79
N THR A 30 16.50 25.10 -16.16
CA THR A 30 15.55 26.15 -16.58
C THR A 30 15.00 26.95 -15.39
N PRO A 31 14.57 28.20 -15.61
CA PRO A 31 13.93 29.02 -14.57
C PRO A 31 12.66 28.39 -13.98
N GLU A 32 11.86 27.69 -14.78
CA GLU A 32 10.62 27.05 -14.35
C GLU A 32 10.92 25.90 -13.37
N LEU A 33 11.96 25.10 -13.66
CA LEU A 33 12.40 24.05 -12.74
C LEU A 33 12.97 24.66 -11.45
N ALA A 34 13.72 25.76 -11.54
CA ALA A 34 14.21 26.45 -10.35
C ALA A 34 13.06 26.99 -9.47
N ALA A 35 12.01 27.54 -10.09
CA ALA A 35 10.81 27.98 -9.40
C ALA A 35 10.06 26.81 -8.75
N HIS A 36 9.95 25.68 -9.45
CA HIS A 36 9.33 24.46 -8.90
C HIS A 36 10.10 23.91 -7.70
N VAL A 37 11.45 23.84 -7.77
CA VAL A 37 12.30 23.46 -6.64
C VAL A 37 12.04 24.36 -5.43
N ARG A 38 12.02 25.68 -5.63
CA ARG A 38 11.73 26.65 -4.57
C ARG A 38 10.39 26.37 -3.91
N GLN A 39 9.35 26.18 -4.72
CA GLN A 39 8.00 25.89 -4.24
C GLN A 39 7.97 24.62 -3.38
N VAL A 40 8.62 23.53 -3.82
CA VAL A 40 8.68 22.28 -3.03
C VAL A 40 9.40 22.50 -1.70
N VAL A 41 10.54 23.20 -1.70
CA VAL A 41 11.29 23.53 -0.46
C VAL A 41 10.43 24.31 0.52
N GLU A 42 9.75 25.36 0.04
CA GLU A 42 8.90 26.23 0.87
C GLU A 42 7.70 25.48 1.45
N GLN A 43 7.04 24.65 0.63
CA GLN A 43 5.86 23.87 1.05
C GLN A 43 6.22 22.76 2.07
N SER A 44 7.40 22.15 1.94
CA SER A 44 7.83 21.08 2.84
C SER A 44 8.42 21.59 4.15
N ALA A 45 8.96 22.82 4.18
CA ALA A 45 9.67 23.37 5.33
C ALA A 45 8.89 23.32 6.66
N PRO A 46 7.58 23.65 6.75
CA PRO A 46 6.86 23.61 8.03
C PRO A 46 6.83 22.22 8.65
N ARG A 47 6.55 21.19 7.84
CA ARG A 47 6.47 19.80 8.30
C ARG A 47 7.84 19.24 8.66
N LEU A 48 8.86 19.55 7.85
CA LEU A 48 10.26 19.21 8.14
C LEU A 48 10.70 19.78 9.50
N ARG A 49 10.43 21.07 9.76
CA ARG A 49 10.72 21.71 11.07
C ARG A 49 9.92 21.07 12.20
N ALA A 50 8.65 20.75 11.97
CA ALA A 50 7.80 20.14 12.99
C ALA A 50 8.36 18.81 13.48
N TRP A 51 8.91 17.97 12.60
CA TRP A 51 9.44 16.66 12.97
C TRP A 51 10.89 16.68 13.46
N THR A 52 11.72 17.56 12.92
CA THR A 52 13.17 17.59 13.23
C THR A 52 13.53 18.62 14.31
N GLY A 53 12.65 19.59 14.58
CA GLY A 53 12.86 20.64 15.58
C GLY A 53 13.84 21.74 15.15
N ALA A 54 14.38 21.67 13.94
CA ALA A 54 15.33 22.66 13.41
C ALA A 54 15.14 22.85 11.90
N ALA A 55 15.89 23.79 11.32
CA ALA A 55 16.10 23.91 9.89
C ALA A 55 17.59 24.15 9.62
N PRO A 56 18.10 23.71 8.46
CA PRO A 56 19.45 24.06 8.06
C PRO A 56 19.57 25.58 7.86
N ALA A 57 20.76 26.14 8.04
CA ALA A 57 20.99 27.57 7.81
C ALA A 57 21.03 27.91 6.30
N ARG A 58 21.49 26.96 5.48
CA ARG A 58 21.63 27.08 4.03
C ARG A 58 21.13 25.80 3.37
N ILE A 59 20.58 25.94 2.17
CA ILE A 59 20.25 24.81 1.31
C ILE A 59 20.72 25.16 -0.09
N ARG A 60 21.54 24.30 -0.69
CA ARG A 60 21.92 24.39 -2.09
C ARG A 60 21.34 23.20 -2.82
N VAL A 61 20.45 23.46 -3.78
CA VAL A 61 19.89 22.43 -4.66
C VAL A 61 20.52 22.56 -6.04
N GLU A 62 21.14 21.50 -6.51
CA GLU A 62 21.67 21.36 -7.87
C GLU A 62 20.86 20.29 -8.62
N VAL A 63 20.20 20.67 -9.71
CA VAL A 63 19.48 19.73 -10.58
C VAL A 63 20.29 19.51 -11.85
N ALA A 64 20.78 18.28 -12.03
CA ALA A 64 21.55 17.90 -13.20
C ALA A 64 20.67 17.85 -14.45
N ALA A 65 21.12 18.46 -15.54
CA ALA A 65 20.36 18.52 -16.80
C ALA A 65 20.10 17.14 -17.39
N ASP A 66 21.13 16.29 -17.39
CA ASP A 66 21.12 14.94 -17.97
C ASP A 66 21.92 13.95 -17.12
N HIS A 67 21.98 12.70 -17.60
CA HIS A 67 22.67 11.59 -16.95
C HIS A 67 24.18 11.82 -16.80
N ALA A 68 24.83 12.44 -17.80
CA ALA A 68 26.26 12.67 -17.81
C ALA A 68 26.64 13.75 -16.79
N ALA A 69 25.89 14.86 -16.76
CA ALA A 69 26.04 15.93 -15.79
C ALA A 69 25.84 15.40 -14.35
N PHE A 70 24.82 14.55 -14.12
CA PHE A 70 24.60 13.94 -12.81
C PHE A 70 25.78 13.03 -12.42
N ALA A 71 26.20 12.14 -13.32
CA ALA A 71 27.28 11.20 -13.04
C ALA A 71 28.60 11.90 -12.74
N GLN A 72 28.96 12.92 -13.53
CA GLN A 72 30.16 13.72 -13.30
C GLN A 72 30.11 14.42 -11.94
N ARG A 73 28.97 15.04 -11.61
CA ARG A 73 28.81 15.75 -10.35
C ARG A 73 28.80 14.81 -9.15
N ALA A 74 28.10 13.68 -9.23
CA ALA A 74 28.08 12.66 -8.18
C ALA A 74 29.48 12.05 -7.95
N GLN A 75 30.23 11.77 -9.02
CA GLN A 75 31.61 11.29 -8.92
C GLN A 75 32.53 12.31 -8.23
N ALA A 76 32.42 13.59 -8.58
CA ALA A 76 33.19 14.67 -7.93
C ALA A 76 32.86 14.82 -6.44
N LEU A 77 31.68 14.38 -6.01
CA LEU A 77 31.23 14.37 -4.63
C LEU A 77 31.51 13.04 -3.90
N GLY A 78 32.04 12.02 -4.59
CA GLY A 78 32.26 10.68 -4.04
C GLY A 78 30.97 9.90 -3.75
N ALA A 79 29.88 10.24 -4.44
CA ALA A 79 28.53 9.72 -4.18
C ALA A 79 28.11 8.63 -5.19
N PRO A 80 27.16 7.75 -4.84
CA PRO A 80 26.73 6.66 -5.73
C PRO A 80 25.99 7.17 -6.97
N LEU A 81 26.35 6.62 -8.14
CA LEU A 81 25.80 7.03 -9.44
C LEU A 81 24.36 6.57 -9.68
N TRP A 82 23.94 5.50 -9.00
CA TRP A 82 22.61 4.90 -9.18
C TRP A 82 21.50 5.67 -8.45
N ALA A 83 21.85 6.60 -7.56
CA ALA A 83 20.88 7.33 -6.75
C ALA A 83 20.01 8.28 -7.61
N ALA A 84 18.74 8.42 -7.23
CA ALA A 84 17.80 9.35 -7.83
C ALA A 84 18.05 10.80 -7.37
N GLY A 85 18.44 10.94 -6.10
CA GLY A 85 18.85 12.15 -5.44
C GLY A 85 19.97 11.84 -4.42
N LEU A 86 20.67 12.89 -4.00
CA LEU A 86 21.76 12.80 -3.03
C LEU A 86 21.76 14.01 -2.11
N ALA A 87 21.50 13.78 -0.83
CA ALA A 87 21.74 14.74 0.24
C ALA A 87 23.16 14.60 0.78
N LEU A 88 23.89 15.73 0.85
CA LEU A 88 25.17 15.86 1.53
C LEU A 88 25.05 16.94 2.62
N PRO A 89 24.55 16.60 3.81
CA PRO A 89 24.26 17.58 4.85
C PRO A 89 25.49 18.38 5.31
N GLN A 90 26.70 17.79 5.28
CA GLN A 90 27.93 18.52 5.66
C GLN A 90 28.31 19.63 4.65
N GLN A 91 27.71 19.64 3.47
CA GLN A 91 27.96 20.61 2.40
C GLN A 91 26.74 21.49 2.08
N ASP A 92 25.67 21.37 2.88
CA ASP A 92 24.33 21.92 2.60
C ASP A 92 23.83 21.53 1.17
N LEU A 93 24.33 20.39 0.70
CA LEU A 93 24.23 19.75 -0.61
C LEU A 93 22.93 19.01 -0.89
N ILE A 94 22.11 19.37 -1.89
CA ILE A 94 21.21 18.40 -2.54
C ILE A 94 21.52 18.36 -4.03
N LEU A 95 21.90 17.19 -4.54
CA LEU A 95 22.05 16.92 -5.98
C LEU A 95 20.89 16.03 -6.46
N LEU A 96 20.17 16.48 -7.49
CA LEU A 96 19.03 15.77 -8.05
C LEU A 96 19.21 15.48 -9.53
N ARG A 97 18.66 14.36 -9.97
CA ARG A 97 18.37 14.15 -11.40
C ARG A 97 17.19 15.03 -11.84
N SER A 98 17.17 15.43 -13.10
CA SER A 98 16.06 16.21 -13.66
C SER A 98 14.77 15.39 -13.75
N PRO A 99 13.57 16.01 -13.76
CA PRO A 99 12.29 15.29 -13.89
C PRO A 99 12.26 14.31 -15.07
N ARG A 100 12.87 14.68 -16.20
CA ARG A 100 12.98 13.82 -17.39
C ARG A 100 13.73 12.52 -17.13
N GLN A 101 14.75 12.55 -16.27
CA GLN A 101 15.54 11.38 -15.88
C GLN A 101 14.82 10.51 -14.84
N LEU A 102 13.96 11.12 -14.03
CA LEU A 102 13.18 10.44 -13.00
C LEU A 102 11.88 9.84 -13.53
N GLY A 103 11.53 10.04 -14.81
CA GLY A 103 10.30 9.51 -15.40
C GLY A 103 9.10 10.45 -15.37
N GLY A 104 9.25 11.65 -14.80
CA GLY A 104 8.21 12.70 -14.83
C GLY A 104 8.30 13.71 -13.67
N PRO A 105 7.55 14.83 -13.76
CA PRO A 105 7.47 15.82 -12.69
C PRO A 105 6.86 15.27 -11.39
N GLU A 106 5.98 14.27 -11.47
CA GLU A 106 5.34 13.64 -10.31
C GLU A 106 6.31 12.86 -9.42
N GLN A 107 7.45 12.42 -9.97
CA GLN A 107 8.50 11.73 -9.23
C GLN A 107 9.55 12.69 -8.65
N PHE A 108 9.67 13.89 -9.22
CA PHE A 108 10.67 14.86 -8.80
C PHE A 108 10.43 15.40 -7.39
N ALA A 109 9.20 15.85 -7.10
CA ALA A 109 8.88 16.43 -5.79
C ALA A 109 9.08 15.44 -4.62
N PRO A 110 8.62 14.17 -4.70
CA PRO A 110 8.93 13.15 -3.70
C PRO A 110 10.43 12.97 -3.45
N VAL A 111 11.26 12.86 -4.50
CA VAL A 111 12.72 12.69 -4.34
C VAL A 111 13.34 13.93 -3.68
N LEU A 112 12.95 15.14 -4.08
CA LEU A 112 13.44 16.36 -3.41
C LEU A 112 13.01 16.41 -1.93
N GLN A 113 11.78 16.00 -1.61
CA GLN A 113 11.30 15.93 -0.22
C GLN A 113 12.09 14.94 0.62
N HIS A 114 12.44 13.79 0.03
CA HIS A 114 13.31 12.79 0.64
C HIS A 114 14.66 13.42 1.01
N GLU A 115 15.35 14.03 0.04
CA GLU A 115 16.67 14.62 0.28
C GLU A 115 16.63 15.81 1.25
N LEU A 116 15.54 16.59 1.24
CA LEU A 116 15.33 17.66 2.20
C LEU A 116 15.22 17.14 3.64
N MET A 117 14.59 15.96 3.85
CA MET A 117 14.52 15.36 5.19
C MET A 117 15.90 15.14 5.77
N HIS A 118 16.85 14.63 4.98
CA HIS A 118 18.22 14.37 5.43
C HIS A 118 18.94 15.65 5.89
N LEU A 119 18.80 16.76 5.16
CA LEU A 119 19.38 18.05 5.56
C LEU A 119 18.75 18.60 6.86
N TYR A 120 17.41 18.53 6.97
CA TYR A 120 16.71 19.01 8.16
C TYR A 120 17.00 18.15 9.39
N LEU A 121 17.06 16.83 9.21
CA LEU A 121 17.38 15.90 10.27
C LEU A 121 18.81 16.13 10.77
N ALA A 122 19.78 16.29 9.87
CA ALA A 122 21.15 16.63 10.24
C ALA A 122 21.25 17.95 11.02
N ALA A 123 20.48 18.97 10.62
CA ALA A 123 20.39 20.23 11.37
C ALA A 123 19.81 20.02 12.78
N GLY A 124 18.75 19.22 12.90
CA GLY A 124 18.14 18.87 14.19
C GLY A 124 19.06 18.08 15.11
N LEU A 125 19.89 17.20 14.55
CA LEU A 125 20.84 16.36 15.28
C LEU A 125 22.12 17.09 15.71
N ARG A 126 22.39 18.30 15.21
CA ARG A 126 23.57 19.11 15.59
C ARG A 126 24.90 18.35 15.46
N GLY A 127 25.08 17.65 14.34
CA GLY A 127 26.29 16.87 14.06
C GLY A 127 26.34 15.49 14.71
N ARG A 128 25.29 15.09 15.44
CA ARG A 128 25.09 13.71 15.91
C ARG A 128 24.50 12.84 14.81
N ARG A 129 24.58 11.52 14.98
CA ARG A 129 24.00 10.54 14.06
C ARG A 129 22.66 10.06 14.60
N ALA A 130 21.69 9.87 13.70
CA ALA A 130 20.49 9.13 14.02
C ALA A 130 20.70 7.65 13.64
N PRO A 131 19.86 6.75 14.16
CA PRO A 131 19.79 5.40 13.61
C PRO A 131 19.25 5.47 12.17
N LEU A 132 19.82 4.66 11.27
CA LEU A 132 19.49 4.70 9.84
C LEU A 132 18.01 4.46 9.56
N TRP A 133 17.35 3.59 10.35
CA TRP A 133 15.90 3.39 10.23
C TRP A 133 15.08 4.66 10.49
N LEU A 134 15.56 5.60 11.31
CA LEU A 134 14.87 6.86 11.57
C LEU A 134 15.08 7.83 10.42
N GLU A 135 16.32 7.92 9.91
CA GLU A 135 16.68 8.78 8.77
C GLU A 135 15.84 8.41 7.54
N GLU A 136 15.91 7.14 7.13
CA GLU A 136 15.17 6.62 5.98
C GLU A 136 13.66 6.59 6.22
N GLY A 137 13.23 6.22 7.43
CA GLY A 137 11.81 6.15 7.75
C GLY A 137 11.12 7.51 7.68
N LEU A 138 11.77 8.57 8.17
CA LEU A 138 11.28 9.95 8.08
C LEU A 138 11.25 10.44 6.63
N ALA A 139 12.31 10.15 5.85
CA ALA A 139 12.42 10.57 4.46
C ALA A 139 11.32 9.91 3.60
N LEU A 140 11.15 8.60 3.73
CA LEU A 140 10.12 7.82 3.04
C LEU A 140 8.69 8.21 3.47
N LEU A 141 8.49 8.54 4.75
CA LEU A 141 7.18 8.97 5.25
C LEU A 141 6.80 10.35 4.70
N LEU A 142 7.77 11.26 4.57
CA LEU A 142 7.52 12.57 3.99
C LEU A 142 7.28 12.51 2.49
N SER A 143 8.13 11.78 1.75
CA SER A 143 8.12 11.72 0.29
C SER A 143 6.98 10.87 -0.28
N GLY A 144 6.55 9.84 0.44
CA GLY A 144 5.52 8.91 -0.02
C GLY A 144 5.97 7.97 -1.15
N GLU A 145 7.27 7.92 -1.49
CA GLU A 145 7.83 7.09 -2.58
C GLU A 145 7.44 5.61 -2.46
N GLY A 146 7.46 4.79 -3.51
CA GLY A 146 7.48 3.31 -3.37
C GLY A 146 6.37 2.65 -2.51
N GLY A 147 5.18 3.25 -2.38
CA GLY A 147 4.15 2.77 -1.46
C GLY A 147 3.75 1.29 -1.65
N TRP A 148 3.50 0.87 -2.88
CA TRP A 148 3.12 -0.51 -3.23
C TRP A 148 4.27 -1.50 -3.00
N THR A 149 5.47 -1.19 -3.48
CA THR A 149 6.65 -2.05 -3.33
C THR A 149 7.06 -2.22 -1.87
N ARG A 150 6.95 -1.17 -1.05
CA ARG A 150 7.14 -1.27 0.41
C ARG A 150 6.10 -2.15 1.08
N ALA A 151 4.82 -2.02 0.72
CA ALA A 151 3.76 -2.84 1.28
C ALA A 151 3.95 -4.33 0.94
N GLU A 152 4.39 -4.63 -0.29
CA GLU A 152 4.73 -5.99 -0.71
C GLU A 152 5.92 -6.54 0.09
N ALA A 153 7.02 -5.80 0.18
CA ALA A 153 8.21 -6.20 0.93
C ALA A 153 7.88 -6.48 2.41
N MET A 154 7.11 -5.60 3.05
CA MET A 154 6.66 -5.78 4.43
C MET A 154 5.75 -6.99 4.60
N THR A 155 4.81 -7.20 3.67
CA THR A 155 3.91 -8.37 3.69
C THR A 155 4.73 -9.66 3.60
N ARG A 156 5.66 -9.74 2.65
CA ARG A 156 6.53 -10.91 2.47
C ARG A 156 7.41 -11.14 3.70
N ALA A 157 7.97 -10.09 4.30
CA ALA A 157 8.77 -10.20 5.51
C ALA A 157 7.95 -10.76 6.69
N VAL A 158 6.73 -10.26 6.90
CA VAL A 158 5.84 -10.75 7.97
C VAL A 158 5.46 -12.22 7.76
N LEU A 159 5.07 -12.60 6.54
CA LEU A 159 4.62 -13.97 6.24
C LEU A 159 5.75 -15.01 6.28
N SER A 160 7.00 -14.59 6.06
CA SER A 160 8.18 -15.46 6.09
C SER A 160 8.97 -15.36 7.39
N ASP A 161 8.47 -14.63 8.39
CA ASP A 161 9.15 -14.32 9.66
C ASP A 161 10.58 -13.75 9.46
N LYS A 162 10.72 -12.87 8.46
CA LYS A 162 11.97 -12.20 8.08
C LYS A 162 11.99 -10.73 8.49
N LEU A 163 11.29 -10.37 9.57
CA LEU A 163 11.43 -9.03 10.13
C LEU A 163 12.83 -8.87 10.73
N LEU A 164 13.49 -7.77 10.39
CA LEU A 164 14.85 -7.44 10.82
C LEU A 164 14.83 -6.78 12.19
N PRO A 165 15.64 -7.23 13.18
CA PRO A 165 15.77 -6.56 14.47
C PRO A 165 16.11 -5.07 14.31
N LEU A 166 15.45 -4.19 15.08
CA LEU A 166 15.64 -2.74 14.96
C LEU A 166 17.07 -2.30 15.27
N ALA A 167 17.75 -3.02 16.17
CA ALA A 167 19.15 -2.78 16.50
C ALA A 167 20.09 -2.99 15.29
N GLU A 168 19.77 -3.92 14.39
CA GLU A 168 20.56 -4.15 13.17
C GLU A 168 20.37 -3.03 12.15
N LEU A 169 19.23 -2.34 12.19
CA LEU A 169 18.89 -1.23 11.31
C LEU A 169 19.40 0.13 11.83
N GLU A 170 20.17 0.17 12.93
CA GLU A 170 20.69 1.42 13.47
C GLU A 170 21.85 1.97 12.63
N ARG A 171 22.72 1.11 12.09
CA ARG A 171 23.99 1.56 11.49
C ARG A 171 24.11 1.27 10.00
N THR A 172 23.50 0.19 9.53
CA THR A 172 23.66 -0.31 8.16
C THR A 172 22.40 -1.04 7.72
N PHE A 173 22.08 -0.97 6.43
CA PHE A 173 21.09 -1.86 5.84
C PHE A 173 21.77 -3.06 5.17
N PRO A 174 21.08 -4.22 5.09
CA PRO A 174 21.60 -5.40 4.41
C PRO A 174 21.90 -5.12 2.94
N ALA A 175 22.93 -5.78 2.39
CA ALA A 175 23.29 -5.64 0.98
C ALA A 175 22.42 -6.52 0.05
N GLU A 176 21.82 -7.58 0.60
CA GLU A 176 20.93 -8.46 -0.15
C GLU A 176 19.65 -7.71 -0.53
N PRO A 177 19.25 -7.68 -1.82
CA PRO A 177 18.18 -6.80 -2.30
C PRO A 177 16.84 -6.94 -1.57
N PHE A 178 16.41 -8.17 -1.26
CA PHE A 178 15.14 -8.37 -0.56
C PHE A 178 15.22 -7.86 0.88
N GLN A 179 16.25 -8.21 1.64
CA GLN A 179 16.46 -7.70 2.99
C GLN A 179 16.63 -6.17 3.02
N ALA A 180 17.30 -5.58 2.04
CA ALA A 180 17.38 -4.12 1.90
C ALA A 180 15.98 -3.50 1.73
N ALA A 181 15.15 -4.05 0.84
CA ALA A 181 13.77 -3.60 0.66
C ALA A 181 12.94 -3.74 1.94
N VAL A 182 13.15 -4.81 2.72
CA VAL A 182 12.54 -4.99 4.05
C VAL A 182 13.01 -3.94 5.04
N ALA A 183 14.31 -3.60 5.07
CA ALA A 183 14.84 -2.55 5.94
C ALA A 183 14.20 -1.19 5.68
N TYR A 184 14.09 -0.76 4.42
CA TYR A 184 13.39 0.47 4.03
C TYR A 184 11.90 0.42 4.37
N ALA A 185 11.22 -0.70 4.10
CA ALA A 185 9.81 -0.87 4.44
C ALA A 185 9.57 -0.80 5.95
N GLN A 186 10.36 -1.52 6.75
CA GLN A 186 10.28 -1.49 8.21
C GLN A 186 10.54 -0.09 8.77
N SER A 187 11.52 0.63 8.24
CA SER A 187 11.84 2.00 8.63
C SER A 187 10.65 2.93 8.42
N TYR A 188 10.02 2.87 7.25
CA TYR A 188 8.79 3.61 6.95
C TYR A 188 7.64 3.25 7.93
N TYR A 189 7.38 1.95 8.12
CA TYR A 189 6.27 1.51 8.97
C TYR A 189 6.52 1.79 10.45
N LEU A 190 7.77 1.76 10.91
CA LEU A 190 8.15 2.08 12.28
C LEU A 190 7.91 3.55 12.57
N VAL A 191 8.38 4.47 11.72
CA VAL A 191 8.15 5.91 11.88
C VAL A 191 6.65 6.24 11.75
N SER A 192 5.94 5.61 10.82
CA SER A 192 4.48 5.72 10.71
C SER A 192 3.77 5.25 11.98
N TRP A 193 4.23 4.14 12.56
CA TRP A 193 3.68 3.57 13.79
C TRP A 193 3.96 4.47 15.00
N LEU A 194 5.16 5.04 15.11
CA LEU A 194 5.51 6.03 16.13
C LEU A 194 4.57 7.24 16.05
N LEU A 195 4.42 7.80 14.85
CA LEU A 195 3.55 8.94 14.60
C LEU A 195 2.09 8.64 14.99
N LYS A 196 1.58 7.47 14.60
CA LYS A 196 0.21 7.04 14.88
C LYS A 196 -0.06 6.83 16.37
N ASN A 197 0.87 6.20 17.10
CA ASN A 197 0.65 5.78 18.49
C ASN A 197 1.13 6.80 19.53
N HIS A 198 2.09 7.67 19.17
CA HIS A 198 2.73 8.60 20.09
C HIS A 198 2.68 10.07 19.62
N GLY A 199 2.08 10.35 18.45
CA GLY A 199 1.91 11.70 17.91
C GLY A 199 3.19 12.32 17.35
N GLU A 200 3.07 13.50 16.74
CA GLU A 200 4.20 14.17 16.07
C GLU A 200 5.31 14.60 17.04
N GLU A 201 4.95 14.92 18.28
CA GLU A 201 5.90 15.36 19.31
C GLU A 201 6.91 14.25 19.65
N SER A 202 6.52 12.98 19.53
CA SER A 202 7.41 11.85 19.78
C SER A 202 8.64 11.87 18.87
N LEU A 203 8.47 12.16 17.58
CA LEU A 203 9.57 12.25 16.61
C LEU A 203 10.53 13.38 16.98
N ARG A 204 9.99 14.56 17.29
CA ARG A 204 10.79 15.71 17.72
C ARG A 204 11.53 15.44 19.02
N SER A 205 10.90 14.75 19.97
CA SER A 205 11.49 14.35 21.25
C SER A 205 12.66 13.36 21.07
N ILE A 206 12.54 12.42 20.13
CA ILE A 206 13.61 11.50 19.76
C ILE A 206 14.80 12.30 19.18
N VAL A 207 14.56 13.13 18.16
CA VAL A 207 15.61 13.94 17.52
C VAL A 207 16.31 14.85 18.54
N ALA A 208 15.54 15.55 19.37
CA ALA A 208 16.09 16.42 20.41
C ALA A 208 16.91 15.67 21.46
N SER A 209 16.54 14.43 21.78
CA SER A 209 17.30 13.58 22.71
C SER A 209 18.61 13.10 22.09
N LEU A 210 18.59 12.68 20.82
CA LEU A 210 19.78 12.26 20.08
C LEU A 210 20.75 13.43 19.87
N ALA A 211 20.24 14.64 19.62
CA ALA A 211 21.04 15.85 19.53
C ALA A 211 21.79 16.20 20.83
N GLN A 212 21.31 15.68 21.98
CA GLN A 212 21.97 15.78 23.29
C GLN A 212 22.90 14.60 23.58
N ASP A 213 23.24 13.78 22.58
CA ASP A 213 24.10 12.60 22.71
C ASP A 213 23.52 11.52 23.65
N ARG A 214 22.20 11.52 23.85
CA ARG A 214 21.55 10.47 24.65
C ARG A 214 21.51 9.16 23.87
N PRO A 215 21.72 8.01 24.52
CA PRO A 215 21.57 6.71 23.87
C PRO A 215 20.16 6.54 23.28
N LEU A 216 20.05 5.83 22.15
CA LEU A 216 18.79 5.63 21.44
C LEU A 216 17.69 5.05 22.34
N THR A 217 18.01 4.03 23.15
CA THR A 217 17.06 3.44 24.11
C THR A 217 16.48 4.48 25.07
N ALA A 218 17.31 5.42 25.54
CA ALA A 218 16.85 6.49 26.43
C ALA A 218 16.01 7.54 25.67
N ALA A 219 16.38 7.87 24.43
CA ALA A 219 15.61 8.76 23.56
C ALA A 219 14.20 8.18 23.27
N LEU A 220 14.12 6.90 22.91
CA LEU A 220 12.86 6.19 22.69
C LEU A 220 12.03 6.12 23.97
N HIS A 221 12.65 5.79 25.11
CA HIS A 221 11.94 5.73 26.38
C HIS A 221 11.33 7.08 26.76
N ARG A 222 12.08 8.18 26.56
CA ARG A 222 11.56 9.53 26.80
C ARG A 222 10.37 9.87 25.90
N ALA A 223 10.40 9.47 24.63
CA ALA A 223 9.37 9.82 23.66
C ALA A 223 8.13 8.91 23.70
N THR A 224 8.29 7.65 24.13
CA THR A 224 7.25 6.61 24.00
C THR A 224 6.93 5.87 25.30
N GLY A 225 7.71 6.08 26.35
CA GLY A 225 7.69 5.26 27.58
C GLY A 225 8.32 3.88 27.42
N ARG A 226 8.95 3.58 26.27
CA ARG A 226 9.51 2.25 25.96
C ARG A 226 10.94 2.35 25.45
N GLY A 227 11.81 1.46 25.96
CA GLY A 227 13.13 1.23 25.38
C GLY A 227 13.04 0.49 24.03
N LEU A 228 14.17 0.38 23.32
CA LEU A 228 14.23 -0.21 21.97
C LEU A 228 13.61 -1.61 21.87
N ALA A 229 13.93 -2.51 22.80
CA ALA A 229 13.42 -3.89 22.79
C ALA A 229 11.89 -3.96 22.95
N ALA A 230 11.35 -3.29 23.98
CA ALA A 230 9.90 -3.25 24.22
C ALA A 230 9.13 -2.56 23.08
N LEU A 231 9.77 -1.58 22.44
CA LEU A 231 9.21 -0.90 21.27
C LEU A 231 9.20 -1.81 20.04
N GLN A 232 10.29 -2.56 19.81
CA GLN A 232 10.38 -3.57 18.76
C GLN A 232 9.28 -4.63 18.92
N ASP A 233 9.12 -5.21 20.11
CA ASP A 233 8.15 -6.27 20.34
C ASP A 233 6.72 -5.80 20.03
N ALA A 234 6.38 -4.60 20.47
CA ALA A 234 5.09 -4.00 20.20
C ALA A 234 4.88 -3.67 18.72
N PHE A 235 5.90 -3.12 18.06
CA PHE A 235 5.86 -2.84 16.63
C PHE A 235 5.70 -4.13 15.82
N PHE A 236 6.49 -5.17 16.10
CA PHE A 236 6.40 -6.45 15.39
C PHE A 236 5.06 -7.15 15.61
N ALA A 237 4.50 -7.09 16.82
CA ALA A 237 3.16 -7.61 17.08
C ALA A 237 2.09 -6.89 16.24
N ASP A 238 2.14 -5.55 16.17
CA ASP A 238 1.21 -4.76 15.36
C ASP A 238 1.36 -5.07 13.85
N MET A 239 2.59 -5.16 13.37
CA MET A 239 2.87 -5.47 11.96
C MET A 239 2.42 -6.89 11.60
N ARG A 240 2.68 -7.89 12.44
CA ARG A 240 2.21 -9.26 12.24
C ARG A 240 0.69 -9.30 12.17
N SER A 241 -0.01 -8.62 13.09
CA SER A 241 -1.47 -8.54 13.05
C SER A 241 -1.97 -7.89 11.75
N ARG A 242 -1.45 -6.69 11.41
CA ARG A 242 -1.91 -5.90 10.27
C ARG A 242 -1.67 -6.60 8.92
N PHE A 243 -0.48 -7.15 8.71
CA PHE A 243 -0.08 -7.73 7.43
C PHE A 243 -0.52 -9.18 7.26
N SER A 244 -0.75 -9.93 8.35
CA SER A 244 -1.35 -11.26 8.23
C SER A 244 -2.81 -11.18 7.78
N TRP A 245 -3.61 -10.25 8.33
CA TRP A 245 -4.97 -10.04 7.86
C TRP A 245 -5.04 -9.53 6.43
N LEU A 246 -4.13 -8.63 6.05
CA LEU A 246 -4.02 -8.16 4.67
C LEU A 246 -3.72 -9.30 3.71
N ALA A 247 -2.82 -10.22 4.07
CA ALA A 247 -2.49 -11.40 3.27
C ALA A 247 -3.68 -12.36 3.12
N VAL A 248 -4.52 -12.52 4.14
CA VAL A 248 -5.75 -13.33 4.04
C VAL A 248 -6.75 -12.71 3.08
N LEU A 249 -6.93 -11.39 3.12
CA LEU A 249 -7.89 -10.68 2.26
C LEU A 249 -7.43 -10.54 0.81
N THR A 250 -6.13 -10.35 0.59
CA THR A 250 -5.53 -10.18 -0.74
C THR A 250 -5.06 -11.50 -1.35
N GLY A 251 -4.93 -12.56 -0.54
CA GLY A 251 -4.63 -13.90 -1.01
C GLY A 251 -5.78 -14.46 -1.83
N GLY A 252 -5.46 -15.15 -2.93
CA GLY A 252 -6.45 -15.75 -3.83
C GLY A 252 -7.45 -16.71 -3.16
N GLY A 253 -7.17 -17.16 -1.93
CA GLY A 253 -8.08 -17.94 -1.10
C GLY A 253 -9.40 -17.23 -0.77
N PHE A 254 -9.42 -15.88 -0.62
CA PHE A 254 -10.67 -15.15 -0.38
C PHE A 254 -11.59 -15.19 -1.61
N LEU A 255 -11.03 -15.03 -2.81
CA LEU A 255 -11.78 -15.15 -4.06
C LEU A 255 -12.36 -16.56 -4.22
N TRP A 256 -11.55 -17.59 -4.00
CA TRP A 256 -12.03 -18.98 -4.05
C TRP A 256 -13.05 -19.28 -2.96
N ALA A 257 -12.89 -18.75 -1.74
CA ALA A 257 -13.88 -18.89 -0.67
C ALA A 257 -15.22 -18.23 -1.03
N LEU A 258 -15.19 -17.06 -1.67
CA LEU A 258 -16.38 -16.38 -2.16
C LEU A 258 -17.06 -17.17 -3.29
N VAL A 259 -16.29 -17.67 -4.25
CA VAL A 259 -16.78 -18.55 -5.33
C VAL A 259 -17.41 -19.82 -4.75
N SER A 260 -16.75 -20.47 -3.80
CA SER A 260 -17.25 -21.65 -3.09
C SER A 260 -18.53 -21.35 -2.32
N LEU A 261 -18.63 -20.20 -1.66
CA LEU A 261 -19.83 -19.77 -0.95
C LEU A 261 -21.01 -19.56 -1.91
N VAL A 262 -20.79 -18.86 -3.04
CA VAL A 262 -21.82 -18.67 -4.07
C VAL A 262 -22.26 -20.00 -4.66
N ALA A 263 -21.32 -20.90 -4.97
CA ALA A 263 -21.63 -22.23 -5.47
C ALA A 263 -22.45 -23.04 -4.44
N MET A 264 -22.07 -22.99 -3.16
CA MET A 264 -22.79 -23.67 -2.08
C MET A 264 -24.23 -23.14 -1.93
N VAL A 265 -24.42 -21.82 -1.93
CA VAL A 265 -25.75 -21.19 -1.88
C VAL A 265 -26.58 -21.60 -3.10
N GLY A 266 -26.00 -21.56 -4.30
CA GLY A 266 -26.65 -22.02 -5.52
C GLY A 266 -27.09 -23.48 -5.45
N LEU A 267 -26.26 -24.38 -4.90
CA LEU A 267 -26.60 -25.78 -4.69
C LEU A 267 -27.73 -25.96 -3.67
N VAL A 268 -27.73 -25.20 -2.57
CA VAL A 268 -28.80 -25.23 -1.57
C VAL A 268 -30.12 -24.76 -2.17
N LEU A 269 -30.12 -23.66 -2.92
CA LEU A 269 -31.31 -23.15 -3.60
C LEU A 269 -31.82 -24.13 -4.67
N ARG A 270 -30.92 -24.74 -5.46
CA ARG A 270 -31.27 -25.80 -6.42
C ARG A 270 -31.88 -27.02 -5.74
N ARG A 271 -31.29 -27.50 -4.64
CA ARG A 271 -31.81 -28.65 -3.87
C ARG A 271 -33.16 -28.34 -3.23
N ARG A 272 -33.37 -27.13 -2.73
CA ARG A 272 -34.68 -26.68 -2.22
C ARG A 272 -35.74 -26.64 -3.33
N GLY A 273 -35.39 -26.14 -4.51
CA GLY A 273 -36.29 -26.13 -5.68
C GLY A 273 -36.61 -27.53 -6.22
N GLN A 274 -35.63 -28.44 -6.29
CA GLN A 274 -35.83 -29.83 -6.71
C GLN A 274 -36.71 -30.61 -5.71
N ARG A 275 -36.50 -30.42 -4.41
CA ARG A 275 -37.36 -31.01 -3.36
C ARG A 275 -38.79 -30.49 -3.41
N ALA A 276 -38.99 -29.21 -3.74
CA ALA A 276 -40.32 -28.65 -3.94
C ALA A 276 -41.03 -29.25 -5.18
N ARG A 277 -40.29 -29.51 -6.26
CA ARG A 277 -40.84 -30.17 -7.47
C ARG A 277 -41.18 -31.64 -7.24
N LEU A 278 -40.34 -32.41 -6.54
CA LEU A 278 -40.58 -33.82 -6.22
C LEU A 278 -41.75 -34.02 -5.24
N ARG A 279 -42.01 -33.05 -4.35
CA ARG A 279 -43.21 -33.04 -3.49
C ARG A 279 -44.51 -32.72 -4.23
N GLY A 280 -44.41 -32.22 -5.47
CA GLY A 280 -45.54 -31.95 -6.35
C GLY A 280 -45.89 -33.08 -7.33
N SER A 281 -45.15 -34.19 -7.31
CA SER A 281 -45.42 -35.36 -8.14
C SER A 281 -45.99 -36.49 -7.28
N SER A 282 -47.31 -36.52 -7.13
CA SER A 282 -48.04 -37.69 -6.64
C SER A 282 -47.96 -38.82 -7.68
N PRO A 283 -47.84 -40.11 -7.30
CA PRO A 283 -48.01 -41.20 -8.25
C PRO A 283 -49.41 -41.10 -8.86
N ARG A 284 -49.51 -40.91 -10.18
CA ARG A 284 -50.80 -40.94 -10.87
C ARG A 284 -51.20 -42.40 -11.02
N GLU A 285 -52.26 -42.76 -10.29
CA GLU A 285 -53.02 -44.00 -10.43
C GLU A 285 -53.50 -44.18 -11.88
N GLU A 286 -53.35 -45.41 -12.37
CA GLU A 286 -53.93 -45.90 -13.61
C GLU A 286 -55.41 -46.21 -13.40
N GLU A 287 -56.33 -45.51 -14.09
CA GLU A 287 -57.77 -45.84 -14.15
C GLU A 287 -58.36 -45.24 -15.46
N PRO A 288 -59.28 -45.92 -16.19
CA PRO A 288 -58.99 -46.37 -17.55
C PRO A 288 -59.73 -45.59 -18.66
N LEU A 289 -59.14 -45.65 -19.86
CA LEU A 289 -59.72 -45.48 -21.20
C LEU A 289 -60.99 -44.60 -21.31
N ALA A 290 -60.81 -43.28 -21.18
CA ALA A 290 -61.66 -42.32 -21.88
C ALA A 290 -61.29 -42.32 -23.37
N ARG A 291 -62.07 -43.09 -24.15
CA ARG A 291 -62.03 -43.19 -25.62
C ARG A 291 -61.57 -41.88 -26.29
N PRO A 292 -60.46 -41.87 -27.05
CA PRO A 292 -60.19 -40.76 -27.94
C PRO A 292 -61.33 -40.65 -28.95
N ARG A 293 -62.02 -39.50 -28.87
CA ARG A 293 -63.03 -39.06 -29.82
C ARG A 293 -62.50 -39.27 -31.23
N ARG A 294 -63.34 -39.87 -32.08
CA ARG A 294 -63.24 -40.14 -33.54
C ARG A 294 -62.71 -39.01 -34.46
N ARG A 295 -62.19 -37.91 -33.91
CA ARG A 295 -61.63 -36.76 -34.62
C ARG A 295 -60.20 -37.01 -35.12
N GLU A 296 -59.31 -37.60 -34.31
CA GLU A 296 -57.91 -37.83 -34.72
C GLU A 296 -57.75 -38.96 -35.74
N ALA A 297 -58.63 -39.97 -35.75
CA ALA A 297 -58.62 -41.03 -36.77
C ALA A 297 -59.10 -40.52 -38.14
N ARG A 298 -60.01 -39.53 -38.18
CA ARG A 298 -60.46 -38.88 -39.42
C ARG A 298 -59.38 -37.95 -39.99
N ASP A 299 -58.65 -37.25 -39.14
CA ASP A 299 -57.55 -36.39 -39.57
C ASP A 299 -56.33 -37.21 -40.04
N ARG A 300 -56.04 -38.37 -39.43
CA ARG A 300 -55.01 -39.30 -39.93
C ARG A 300 -55.37 -39.97 -41.25
N LEU A 301 -56.62 -40.37 -41.48
CA LEU A 301 -57.06 -40.94 -42.77
C LEU A 301 -57.10 -39.90 -43.89
N ARG A 302 -57.39 -38.63 -43.56
CA ARG A 302 -57.31 -37.51 -44.50
C ARG A 302 -55.87 -37.17 -44.88
N VAL A 303 -54.93 -37.19 -43.92
CA VAL A 303 -53.48 -36.99 -44.16
C VAL A 303 -52.82 -38.17 -44.89
N LEU A 304 -53.32 -39.41 -44.73
CA LEU A 304 -52.82 -40.59 -45.46
C LEU A 304 -53.42 -40.73 -46.86
N GLY A 305 -54.65 -40.24 -47.09
CA GLY A 305 -55.24 -40.11 -48.42
C GLY A 305 -54.58 -39.03 -49.29
N GLU A 306 -54.13 -37.93 -48.66
CA GLU A 306 -53.34 -36.87 -49.30
C GLU A 306 -51.87 -37.26 -49.58
N ALA A 307 -51.42 -38.44 -49.10
CA ALA A 307 -50.06 -38.98 -49.27
C ALA A 307 -49.97 -40.29 -50.08
N GLY A 308 -51.06 -40.74 -50.73
CA GLY A 308 -51.02 -41.81 -51.74
C GLY A 308 -50.75 -43.24 -51.23
N MET A 309 -51.07 -43.57 -49.96
CA MET A 309 -50.76 -44.88 -49.37
C MET A 309 -52.00 -45.50 -48.70
N GLN A 310 -52.41 -46.71 -49.09
CA GLN A 310 -53.47 -47.49 -48.44
C GLN A 310 -52.88 -48.59 -47.54
N PRO A 311 -53.05 -48.55 -46.21
CA PRO A 311 -52.76 -49.71 -45.35
C PRO A 311 -54.05 -50.49 -45.02
N GLY A 312 -54.03 -51.78 -45.34
CA GLY A 312 -55.10 -52.74 -45.07
C GLY A 312 -55.23 -53.15 -43.59
N LEU A 313 -56.41 -53.66 -43.24
CA LEU A 313 -56.71 -54.31 -41.97
C LEU A 313 -56.11 -55.71 -41.93
N GLU A 314 -55.41 -56.08 -40.85
CA GLU A 314 -55.55 -57.40 -40.24
C GLU A 314 -55.05 -57.38 -38.78
N ALA A 315 -55.84 -58.03 -37.91
CA ALA A 315 -55.76 -57.97 -36.44
C ALA A 315 -54.84 -59.06 -35.86
N PRO A 316 -54.39 -58.93 -34.59
CA PRO A 316 -53.34 -59.76 -33.98
C PRO A 316 -53.92 -60.95 -33.20
N PRO A 317 -53.06 -61.84 -32.69
CA PRO A 317 -53.33 -62.48 -31.41
C PRO A 317 -52.22 -62.29 -30.37
N GLU A 318 -52.68 -61.81 -29.22
CA GLU A 318 -52.36 -62.16 -27.82
C GLU A 318 -51.24 -63.16 -27.49
N GLY A 319 -50.48 -62.84 -26.44
CA GLY A 319 -50.21 -63.82 -25.39
C GLY A 319 -48.93 -63.60 -24.56
N PRO A 320 -48.94 -63.88 -23.24
CA PRO A 320 -48.06 -63.26 -22.24
C PRO A 320 -47.11 -64.26 -21.54
N GLY A 321 -46.30 -63.76 -20.57
CA GLY A 321 -45.61 -64.58 -19.56
C GLY A 321 -44.23 -63.98 -19.22
N GLU A 322 -44.11 -63.17 -18.16
CA GLU A 322 -43.72 -63.60 -16.80
C GLU A 322 -42.43 -64.44 -16.74
N GLU A 323 -41.34 -63.86 -16.21
CA GLU A 323 -40.79 -64.26 -14.91
C GLU A 323 -39.62 -63.35 -14.45
N PRO A 324 -39.39 -63.17 -13.14
CA PRO A 324 -38.46 -62.19 -12.59
C PRO A 324 -37.06 -62.77 -12.28
N ARG A 325 -36.04 -61.90 -12.34
CA ARG A 325 -34.64 -62.21 -12.03
C ARG A 325 -34.41 -62.54 -10.55
N GLN A 326 -33.63 -63.59 -10.29
CA GLN A 326 -32.88 -63.77 -9.04
C GLN A 326 -31.39 -63.50 -9.27
N LYS A 327 -30.80 -62.79 -8.29
CA LYS A 327 -29.39 -62.63 -7.91
C LYS A 327 -28.41 -61.99 -8.90
#